data_AF-A0A963CPW7-F1
#
_entry.id   AF-A0A963CPW7-F1
#
_cell.length_a   1.000
_cell.length_b   1.000
_cell.length_c   1.000
_cell.angle_alpha   90.00
_cell.angle_beta   90.00
_cell.angle_gamma   90.00
#
_symmetry.space_group_name_H-M   'P 1'
#
loop_
_entity.id
_entity.type
_entity.pdbx_description
1 polymer ?
#
loop_
_entity_poly.entity_id
_entity_poly.type
_entity_poly.pdbx_seq_one_letter_code
_entity_poly.pdbx_strand_id
1 'polypeptide(L)'
;CMDQLLKYEFEQIFPGCRLVDVHEYLMEKGVVLQRASESSYLYHDPCHSPIKHYSPLEVTAKLMGAEVRLSERCCGEAGTLGVARPDIANQLRFRKRQELQAGIRALTGSDRVATEEVRLLTSCPACQQGLNRYQDETGLKVSYMVEELARDRLGPAWQQAIVGKLLNGGIERVLL
;
A
#
# COMPACT_ATOMS: atom_id res chain seq x y z
N CYS A 1 -3.70 -0.68 -14.20
CA CYS A 1 -2.63 -1.29 -13.38
C CYS A 1 -1.35 -1.38 -14.22
N MET A 2 -0.20 -1.61 -13.59
CA MET A 2 1.09 -1.79 -14.27
C MET A 2 1.01 -2.85 -15.39
N ASP A 3 0.29 -3.94 -15.14
CA ASP A 3 0.12 -5.04 -16.11
C ASP A 3 -0.48 -4.60 -17.45
N GLN A 4 -1.36 -3.60 -17.45
CA GLN A 4 -1.94 -3.07 -18.70
C GLN A 4 -0.94 -2.14 -19.39
N LEU A 5 -0.29 -1.25 -18.64
CA LEU A 5 0.68 -0.30 -19.20
C LEU A 5 1.85 -0.99 -19.90
N LEU A 6 2.28 -2.15 -19.41
CA LEU A 6 3.32 -2.97 -20.05
C LEU A 6 2.94 -3.48 -21.45
N LYS A 7 1.64 -3.52 -21.80
CA LYS A 7 1.16 -3.91 -23.13
C LYS A 7 1.09 -2.77 -24.13
N TYR A 8 1.22 -1.52 -23.69
CA TYR A 8 1.11 -0.33 -24.56
C TYR A 8 2.39 -0.06 -25.37
N GLU A 9 3.41 -0.92 -25.27
CA GLU A 9 4.66 -0.83 -26.04
C GLU A 9 5.29 0.57 -25.99
N PHE A 10 5.32 1.20 -24.80
CA PHE A 10 5.78 2.58 -24.63
C PHE A 10 7.17 2.84 -25.21
N GLU A 11 8.04 1.84 -25.28
CA GLU A 11 9.37 1.97 -25.92
C GLU A 11 9.30 2.31 -27.41
N GLN A 12 8.23 1.96 -28.12
CA GLN A 12 8.04 2.37 -29.53
C GLN A 12 7.72 3.85 -29.66
N ILE A 13 7.06 4.44 -28.66
CA ILE A 13 6.70 5.86 -28.63
C ILE A 13 7.85 6.68 -28.02
N PHE A 14 8.46 6.15 -26.96
CA PHE A 14 9.53 6.78 -26.18
C PHE A 14 10.73 5.82 -26.07
N PRO A 15 11.62 5.78 -27.06
CA PRO A 15 12.77 4.88 -27.04
C PRO A 15 13.63 5.03 -25.79
N GLY A 16 13.93 3.90 -25.13
CA GLY A 16 14.73 3.85 -23.90
C GLY A 16 14.00 4.34 -22.65
N CYS A 17 12.69 4.62 -22.71
CA CYS A 17 11.91 4.89 -21.51
C CYS A 17 11.83 3.64 -20.62
N ARG A 18 11.70 3.84 -19.31
CA ARG A 18 11.46 2.76 -18.36
C ARG A 18 10.15 3.02 -17.63
N LEU A 19 9.26 2.04 -17.65
CA LEU A 19 8.04 2.07 -16.87
C LEU A 19 8.34 1.49 -15.49
N VAL A 20 8.14 2.28 -14.44
CA VAL A 20 8.57 1.92 -13.08
C VAL A 20 7.49 2.33 -12.10
N ASP A 21 7.24 1.53 -11.08
CA ASP A 21 6.32 1.91 -10.02
C ASP A 21 6.94 2.98 -9.10
N VAL A 22 6.11 3.85 -8.54
CA VAL A 22 6.58 4.96 -7.70
C VAL A 22 7.42 4.47 -6.49
N HIS A 23 7.09 3.30 -5.92
CA HIS A 23 7.83 2.75 -4.79
C HIS A 23 9.24 2.30 -5.19
N GLU A 24 9.37 1.67 -6.37
CA GLU A 24 10.67 1.29 -6.94
C GLU A 24 11.51 2.52 -7.22
N TYR A 25 10.91 3.54 -7.85
CA TYR A 25 11.60 4.80 -8.15
C TYR A 25 12.09 5.49 -6.87
N LEU A 26 11.25 5.59 -5.85
CA LEU A 26 11.64 6.18 -4.56
C LEU A 26 12.80 5.39 -3.92
N MET A 27 12.73 4.05 -3.92
CA MET A 27 13.79 3.21 -3.39
C MET A 27 15.12 3.44 -4.12
N GLU A 28 15.12 3.48 -5.45
CA GLU A 28 16.32 3.76 -6.26
C GLU A 28 16.90 5.16 -6.00
N LYS A 29 16.07 6.13 -5.62
CA LYS A 29 16.50 7.47 -5.20
C LYS A 29 17.01 7.52 -3.75
N GLY A 30 17.10 6.38 -3.07
CA GLY A 30 17.55 6.32 -1.68
C GLY A 30 16.54 6.93 -0.71
N VAL A 31 15.26 6.98 -1.09
CA VAL A 31 14.21 7.44 -0.19
C VAL A 31 13.98 6.40 0.89
N VAL A 32 14.07 6.85 2.14
CA VAL A 32 13.74 6.08 3.33
C VAL A 32 12.98 6.98 4.31
N LEU A 33 12.14 6.38 5.16
CA LEU A 33 11.62 7.03 6.36
C LEU A 33 12.78 7.57 7.20
N GLN A 34 12.73 8.86 7.53
CA GLN A 34 13.82 9.51 8.28
C GLN A 34 13.68 9.26 9.78
N ARG A 35 12.44 9.24 10.28
CA ARG A 35 12.15 8.90 11.66
C ARG A 35 11.91 7.41 11.77
N ALA A 36 12.64 6.76 12.67
CA ALA A 36 12.32 5.39 13.06
C ALA A 36 10.88 5.38 13.54
N SER A 37 10.03 4.63 12.84
CA SER A 37 8.66 4.40 13.28
C SER A 37 8.69 3.53 14.53
N GLU A 38 7.91 3.90 15.54
CA GLU A 38 7.67 3.02 16.69
C GLU A 38 6.79 1.82 16.31
N SER A 39 6.15 1.87 15.13
CA SER A 39 5.32 0.78 14.61
C SER A 39 6.16 -0.26 13.89
N SER A 40 5.85 -1.54 14.15
CA SER A 40 6.22 -2.65 13.29
C SER A 40 5.35 -2.69 12.03
N TYR A 41 5.84 -3.35 10.97
CA TYR A 41 5.17 -3.35 9.67
C TYR A 41 4.79 -4.76 9.21
N LEU A 42 3.53 -4.90 8.84
CA LEU A 42 3.06 -5.97 7.96
C LEU A 42 2.95 -5.41 6.54
N TYR A 43 3.24 -6.22 5.53
CA TYR A 43 3.07 -5.84 4.14
C TYR A 43 2.15 -6.81 3.40
N HIS A 44 1.11 -6.28 2.77
CA HIS A 44 0.29 -7.01 1.82
C HIS A 44 0.72 -6.68 0.39
N ASP A 45 1.46 -7.62 -0.21
CA ASP A 45 1.74 -7.59 -1.64
C ASP A 45 0.44 -7.85 -2.42
N PRO A 46 0.00 -6.91 -3.28
CA PRO A 46 -1.23 -7.07 -4.05
C PRO A 46 -1.15 -8.24 -5.03
N CYS A 47 -2.27 -8.90 -5.30
CA CYS A 47 -2.35 -9.94 -6.36
C CYS A 47 -1.90 -9.42 -7.75
N HIS A 48 -2.07 -8.12 -7.98
CA HIS A 48 -1.55 -7.40 -9.15
C HIS A 48 -0.52 -6.37 -8.69
N SER A 49 0.59 -6.85 -8.14
CA SER A 49 1.66 -5.98 -7.63
C SER A 49 2.15 -5.03 -8.72
N PRO A 50 2.21 -3.70 -8.48
CA PRO A 50 2.72 -2.76 -9.45
C PRO A 50 4.25 -2.77 -9.52
N ILE A 51 4.93 -3.30 -8.50
CA ILE A 51 6.38 -3.47 -8.43
C ILE A 51 6.77 -4.66 -9.33
N LYS A 52 7.66 -4.46 -10.30
CA LYS A 52 7.98 -5.46 -11.35
C LYS A 52 9.47 -5.78 -11.49
N HIS A 53 10.34 -4.88 -11.06
CA HIS A 53 11.79 -4.96 -11.24
C HIS A 53 12.50 -5.49 -10.00
N TYR A 54 11.87 -5.38 -8.83
CA TYR A 54 12.42 -5.76 -7.53
C TYR A 54 11.44 -6.62 -6.73
N SER A 55 11.92 -7.25 -5.66
CA SER A 55 11.04 -7.90 -4.68
C SER A 55 10.17 -6.85 -3.97
N PRO A 56 8.83 -6.98 -3.99
CA PRO A 56 7.94 -6.04 -3.31
C PRO A 56 8.23 -5.91 -1.80
N LEU A 57 8.60 -7.01 -1.15
CA LEU A 57 8.96 -7.01 0.26
C LEU A 57 10.27 -6.25 0.52
N GLU A 58 11.28 -6.41 -0.34
CA GLU A 58 12.56 -5.69 -0.22
C GLU A 58 12.39 -4.19 -0.47
N VAL A 59 11.59 -3.81 -1.48
CA VAL A 59 11.24 -2.41 -1.74
C VAL A 59 10.57 -1.79 -0.51
N THR A 60 9.60 -2.50 0.06
CA THR A 60 8.89 -2.05 1.26
C THR A 60 9.84 -1.89 2.44
N ALA A 61 10.66 -2.90 2.73
CA ALA A 61 11.63 -2.85 3.82
C ALA A 61 12.64 -1.70 3.68
N LYS A 62 13.15 -1.47 2.46
CA LYS A 62 14.07 -0.36 2.17
C LYS A 62 13.42 1.00 2.34
N LEU A 63 12.19 1.19 1.86
CA LEU A 63 11.46 2.45 2.01
C LEU A 63 11.11 2.74 3.47
N MET A 64 10.72 1.71 4.23
CA MET A 64 10.38 1.86 5.65
C MET A 64 11.61 1.94 6.55
N GLY A 65 12.78 1.50 6.09
CA GLY A 65 14.01 1.47 6.90
C GLY A 65 13.92 0.50 8.09
N ALA A 66 13.06 -0.52 8.00
CA ALA A 66 12.75 -1.44 9.08
C ALA A 66 12.50 -2.86 8.53
N GLU A 67 12.53 -3.86 9.41
CA GLU A 67 12.05 -5.19 9.06
C GLU A 67 10.54 -5.15 8.80
N VAL A 68 10.12 -5.81 7.73
CA VAL A 68 8.72 -5.87 7.30
C VAL A 68 8.35 -7.31 7.13
N ARG A 69 7.24 -7.72 7.75
CA ARG A 69 6.73 -9.08 7.64
C ARG A 69 5.66 -9.15 6.56
N LEU A 70 5.80 -10.10 5.65
CA LEU A 70 4.79 -10.37 4.63
C LEU A 70 3.49 -10.88 5.28
N SER A 71 2.35 -10.35 4.84
CA SER A 71 1.02 -10.86 5.11
C SER A 71 0.44 -11.39 3.82
N GLU A 72 0.50 -12.72 3.67
CA GLU A 72 0.11 -13.41 2.44
C GLU A 72 -1.41 -13.37 2.22
N ARG A 73 -1.85 -14.03 1.14
CA ARG A 73 -3.25 -14.21 0.75
C ARG A 73 -3.95 -12.95 0.28
N CYS A 74 -4.90 -13.15 -0.63
CA CYS A 74 -5.76 -12.11 -1.19
C CYS A 74 -6.54 -11.39 -0.09
N CYS A 75 -6.74 -10.07 -0.23
CA CYS A 75 -7.58 -9.28 0.68
C CYS A 75 -9.07 -9.67 0.65
N GLY A 76 -9.50 -10.46 -0.34
CA GLY A 76 -10.86 -10.99 -0.47
C GLY A 76 -11.92 -9.98 -0.93
N GLU A 77 -11.52 -8.75 -1.26
CA GLU A 77 -12.47 -7.64 -1.41
C GLU A 77 -12.18 -6.73 -2.61
N ALA A 78 -10.91 -6.54 -2.96
CA ALA A 78 -10.50 -5.69 -4.07
C ALA A 78 -10.99 -6.20 -5.43
N GLY A 79 -11.14 -5.29 -6.41
CA GLY A 79 -11.46 -5.63 -7.80
C GLY A 79 -12.88 -6.14 -8.00
N THR A 80 -13.86 -5.53 -7.32
CA THR A 80 -15.31 -5.85 -7.34
C THR A 80 -15.70 -7.26 -6.88
N LEU A 81 -14.73 -8.10 -6.47
CA LEU A 81 -14.96 -9.47 -6.02
C LEU A 81 -15.98 -9.57 -4.87
N GLY A 82 -15.87 -8.68 -3.88
CA GLY A 82 -16.76 -8.66 -2.71
C GLY A 82 -18.24 -8.48 -3.08
N VAL A 83 -18.52 -7.71 -4.14
CA VAL A 83 -19.88 -7.46 -4.62
C VAL A 83 -20.33 -8.52 -5.62
N ALA A 84 -19.42 -8.95 -6.51
CA ALA A 84 -19.76 -9.88 -7.59
C ALA A 84 -19.92 -11.34 -7.11
N ARG A 85 -19.12 -11.78 -6.13
CA ARG A 85 -19.10 -13.15 -5.59
C ARG A 85 -18.93 -13.17 -4.08
N PRO A 86 -19.93 -12.69 -3.31
CA PRO A 86 -19.86 -12.62 -1.85
C PRO A 86 -19.64 -14.01 -1.20
N ASP A 87 -20.13 -15.07 -1.84
CA ASP A 87 -19.96 -16.46 -1.41
C ASP A 87 -18.49 -16.90 -1.38
N ILE A 88 -17.70 -16.47 -2.36
CA ILE A 88 -16.26 -16.72 -2.43
C ILE A 88 -15.49 -15.71 -1.56
N ALA A 89 -15.86 -14.43 -1.68
CA ALA A 89 -15.20 -13.34 -0.96
C ALA A 89 -15.19 -13.57 0.55
N ASN A 90 -16.31 -14.03 1.13
CA ASN A 90 -16.40 -14.32 2.55
C ASN A 90 -15.40 -15.38 3.03
N GLN A 91 -15.16 -16.43 2.25
CA GLN A 91 -14.17 -17.46 2.59
C GLN A 91 -12.74 -16.92 2.51
N LEU A 92 -12.44 -16.12 1.48
CA LEU A 92 -11.14 -15.46 1.35
C LEU A 92 -10.91 -14.48 2.49
N ARG A 93 -11.94 -13.73 2.88
CA ARG A 93 -11.88 -12.80 4.01
C ARG A 93 -11.58 -13.52 5.31
N PHE A 94 -12.25 -14.64 5.57
CA PHE A 94 -11.96 -15.45 6.75
C PHE A 94 -10.48 -15.88 6.80
N ARG A 95 -9.93 -16.38 5.69
CA ARG A 95 -8.52 -16.78 5.62
C ARG A 95 -7.57 -15.60 5.79
N LYS A 96 -7.85 -14.46 5.15
CA LYS A 96 -7.03 -13.25 5.29
C LYS A 96 -7.03 -12.73 6.72
N ARG A 97 -8.16 -12.76 7.41
CA ARG A 97 -8.25 -12.39 8.83
C ARG A 97 -7.33 -13.25 9.70
N GLN A 98 -7.34 -14.58 9.50
CA GLN A 98 -6.44 -15.48 10.23
C GLN A 98 -4.97 -15.16 9.98
N GLU A 99 -4.61 -14.88 8.73
CA GLU A 99 -3.26 -14.47 8.35
C GLU A 99 -2.84 -13.15 9.02
N LEU A 100 -3.72 -12.15 9.02
CA LEU A 100 -3.47 -10.87 9.69
C LEU A 100 -3.29 -11.07 11.20
N GLN A 101 -4.17 -11.83 11.85
CA GLN A 101 -4.07 -12.13 13.29
C GLN A 101 -2.79 -12.92 13.63
N ALA A 102 -2.35 -13.82 12.76
CA ALA A 102 -1.07 -14.51 12.94
C ALA A 102 0.12 -13.53 12.83
N GLY A 103 0.08 -12.61 11.87
CA GLY A 103 1.06 -11.54 11.74
C GLY A 103 1.10 -10.61 12.97
N ILE A 104 -0.07 -10.20 13.48
CA ILE A 104 -0.18 -9.37 14.68
C ILE A 104 0.38 -10.12 15.89
N ARG A 105 -0.05 -11.37 16.13
CA ARG A 105 0.47 -12.19 17.23
C ARG A 105 1.98 -12.33 17.21
N ALA A 106 2.57 -12.49 16.03
CA ALA A 106 4.02 -12.61 15.90
C ALA A 106 4.76 -11.30 16.25
N LEU A 107 4.11 -10.14 16.12
CA LEU A 107 4.72 -8.83 16.40
C LEU A 107 4.39 -8.31 17.81
N THR A 108 3.21 -8.62 18.34
CA THR A 108 2.69 -8.01 19.59
C THR A 108 2.32 -9.01 20.67
N GLY A 109 2.23 -10.31 20.35
CA GLY A 109 1.70 -11.34 21.25
C GLY A 109 0.17 -11.33 21.42
N SER A 110 -0.55 -10.45 20.72
CA SER A 110 -2.02 -10.29 20.79
C SER A 110 -2.69 -10.61 19.45
N ASP A 111 -3.99 -10.90 19.47
CA ASP A 111 -4.81 -11.10 18.27
C ASP A 111 -5.25 -9.78 17.61
N ARG A 112 -5.06 -8.66 18.32
CA ARG A 112 -5.37 -7.30 17.85
C ARG A 112 -4.27 -6.33 18.22
N VAL A 113 -4.14 -5.32 17.37
CA VAL A 113 -3.35 -4.11 17.63
C VAL A 113 -4.12 -3.21 18.59
N ALA A 114 -3.48 -2.79 19.68
CA ALA A 114 -4.08 -1.92 20.68
C ALA A 114 -3.70 -0.44 20.49
N THR A 115 -2.43 -0.16 20.19
CA THR A 115 -1.84 1.18 20.21
C THR A 115 -0.98 1.50 18.99
N GLU A 116 -1.56 1.55 17.78
CA GLU A 116 -0.84 1.84 16.51
C GLU A 116 0.53 1.11 16.31
N GLU A 117 0.82 0.08 17.11
CA GLU A 117 2.15 -0.54 17.19
C GLU A 117 2.44 -1.43 15.97
N VAL A 118 1.41 -1.72 15.16
CA VAL A 118 1.55 -2.40 13.88
C VAL A 118 0.76 -1.66 12.81
N ARG A 119 1.41 -1.37 11.68
CA ARG A 119 0.77 -0.87 10.46
C ARG A 119 0.77 -1.92 9.36
N LEU A 120 -0.34 -2.01 8.62
CA LEU A 120 -0.43 -2.83 7.42
C LEU A 120 -0.21 -1.96 6.17
N LEU A 121 0.84 -2.26 5.44
CA LEU A 121 1.24 -1.54 4.22
C LEU A 121 0.74 -2.26 2.97
N THR A 122 0.44 -1.50 1.92
CA THR A 122 0.20 -2.03 0.58
C THR A 122 0.56 -1.01 -0.50
N SER A 123 0.74 -1.48 -1.74
CA SER A 123 0.96 -0.67 -2.95
C SER A 123 -0.26 -0.64 -3.87
N CYS A 124 -1.44 -1.09 -3.41
CA CYS A 124 -2.66 -1.09 -4.23
C CYS A 124 -3.81 -0.36 -3.52
N PRO A 125 -4.38 0.71 -4.12
CA PRO A 125 -5.49 1.45 -3.50
C PRO A 125 -6.74 0.58 -3.28
N ALA A 126 -7.03 -0.35 -4.20
CA ALA A 126 -8.16 -1.27 -4.06
C ALA A 126 -7.93 -2.26 -2.90
N CYS A 127 -6.70 -2.75 -2.73
CA CYS A 127 -6.36 -3.55 -1.55
C CYS A 127 -6.45 -2.71 -0.28
N GLN A 128 -5.99 -1.46 -0.26
CA GLN A 128 -6.10 -0.58 0.91
C GLN A 128 -7.56 -0.44 1.36
N GLN A 129 -8.48 -0.16 0.43
CA GLN A 129 -9.91 -0.10 0.73
C GLN A 129 -10.43 -1.44 1.28
N GLY A 130 -10.05 -2.56 0.66
CA GLY A 130 -10.48 -3.89 1.10
C GLY A 130 -9.93 -4.29 2.47
N LEU A 131 -8.65 -4.00 2.71
CA LEU A 131 -7.93 -4.30 3.94
C LEU A 131 -8.43 -3.44 5.12
N ASN A 132 -8.89 -2.21 4.87
CA ASN A 132 -9.51 -1.38 5.91
C ASN A 132 -10.75 -2.04 6.51
N ARG A 133 -11.43 -2.95 5.79
CA ARG A 133 -12.59 -3.68 6.32
C ARG A 133 -12.25 -4.71 7.41
N TYR A 134 -10.97 -4.98 7.69
CA TYR A 134 -10.54 -5.83 8.80
C TYR A 134 -10.21 -5.04 10.08
N GLN A 135 -10.24 -3.70 10.02
CA GLN A 135 -9.84 -2.86 11.15
C GLN A 135 -10.70 -3.14 12.39
N ASP A 136 -12.00 -3.32 12.22
CA ASP A 136 -12.93 -3.62 13.31
C ASP A 136 -12.65 -4.95 14.00
N GLU A 137 -11.95 -5.89 13.35
CA GLU A 137 -11.62 -7.22 13.89
C GLU A 137 -10.17 -7.31 14.39
N THR A 138 -9.25 -6.53 13.80
CA THR A 138 -7.80 -6.65 14.00
C THR A 138 -7.16 -5.45 14.68
N GLY A 139 -7.81 -4.27 14.67
CA GLY A 139 -7.22 -3.00 15.10
C GLY A 139 -6.15 -2.44 14.15
N LEU A 140 -5.81 -3.15 13.06
CA LEU A 140 -4.79 -2.70 12.12
C LEU A 140 -5.24 -1.45 11.37
N LYS A 141 -4.36 -0.45 11.34
CA LYS A 141 -4.46 0.67 10.39
C LYS A 141 -3.76 0.28 9.10
N VAL A 142 -4.44 0.55 7.98
CA VAL A 142 -3.90 0.27 6.64
C VAL A 142 -3.43 1.57 6.00
N SER A 143 -2.16 1.58 5.60
CA SER A 143 -1.56 2.72 4.92
C SER A 143 -1.06 2.32 3.53
N TYR A 144 -1.12 3.28 2.61
CA TYR A 144 -0.35 3.18 1.38
C TYR A 144 1.11 3.56 1.66
N MET A 145 2.09 2.85 1.12
CA MET A 145 3.51 3.08 1.47
C MET A 145 3.97 4.53 1.21
N VAL A 146 3.52 5.15 0.11
CA VAL A 146 3.84 6.57 -0.18
C VAL A 146 3.24 7.52 0.85
N GLU A 147 2.10 7.19 1.47
CA GLU A 147 1.49 8.04 2.50
C GLU A 147 2.34 8.08 3.77
N GLU A 148 2.98 6.96 4.14
CA GLU A 148 3.92 6.92 5.27
C GLU A 148 5.12 7.84 5.01
N LEU A 149 5.71 7.75 3.82
CA LEU A 149 6.84 8.59 3.41
C LEU A 149 6.45 10.08 3.33
N ALA A 150 5.26 10.38 2.82
CA ALA A 150 4.75 11.74 2.73
C ALA A 150 4.50 12.33 4.13
N ARG A 151 3.89 11.55 5.04
CA ARG A 151 3.64 11.98 6.42
C ARG A 151 4.93 12.28 7.17
N ASP A 152 5.96 11.44 7.01
CA ASP A 152 7.27 11.64 7.63
C ASP A 152 7.96 12.93 7.14
N ARG A 153 7.96 13.16 5.83
CA ARG A 153 8.72 14.28 5.22
C ARG A 153 7.98 15.60 5.15
N LEU A 154 6.68 15.55 4.92
CA LEU A 154 5.84 16.72 4.68
C LEU A 154 4.95 17.06 5.89
N GLY A 155 5.01 16.23 6.94
CA GLY A 155 4.24 16.40 8.18
C GLY A 155 2.80 15.87 8.08
N PRO A 156 2.07 15.81 9.21
CA PRO A 156 0.74 15.19 9.28
C PRO A 156 -0.33 15.91 8.45
N ALA A 157 -0.15 17.20 8.15
CA ALA A 157 -1.06 18.00 7.35
C ALA A 157 -0.75 17.96 5.83
N TRP A 158 0.17 17.07 5.39
CA TRP A 158 0.65 17.03 4.00
C TRP A 158 -0.48 16.97 2.97
N GLN A 159 -1.51 16.17 3.22
CA GLN A 159 -2.61 15.97 2.29
C GLN A 159 -3.44 17.25 2.13
N GLN A 160 -3.78 17.91 3.25
CA GLN A 160 -4.52 19.17 3.25
C GLN A 160 -3.70 20.27 2.56
N ALA A 161 -2.40 20.33 2.83
CA ALA A 161 -1.50 21.28 2.20
C ALA A 161 -1.40 21.08 0.68
N ILE A 162 -1.31 19.83 0.20
CA ILE A 162 -1.30 19.52 -1.23
C ILE A 162 -2.62 19.90 -1.88
N VAL A 163 -3.76 19.51 -1.29
CA VAL A 163 -5.08 19.85 -1.83
C VAL A 163 -5.28 21.36 -1.89
N GLY A 164 -4.90 22.10 -0.84
CA GLY A 164 -4.97 23.56 -0.83
C GLY A 164 -4.14 24.21 -1.95
N LYS A 165 -2.92 23.70 -2.21
CA LYS A 165 -2.09 24.17 -3.32
C LYS A 165 -2.71 23.86 -4.69
N LEU A 166 -3.27 22.67 -4.87
CA LEU A 166 -3.91 22.27 -6.14
C LEU A 166 -5.15 23.12 -6.44
N LEU A 167 -5.98 23.40 -5.43
CA LEU A 167 -7.16 24.23 -5.58
C LEU A 167 -6.83 25.70 -5.87
N ASN A 168 -5.71 26.20 -5.34
CA ASN A 168 -5.23 27.57 -5.54
C ASN A 168 -4.32 27.70 -6.77
N GLY A 169 -4.87 27.41 -7.95
CA GLY A 169 -4.20 27.63 -9.25
C GLY A 169 -3.44 26.45 -9.82
N GLY A 170 -3.50 25.26 -9.20
CA GLY A 170 -2.88 24.03 -9.70
C GLY A 170 -3.77 23.18 -10.60
N ILE A 171 -5.05 23.53 -10.76
CA ILE A 171 -5.99 22.86 -11.67
C ILE A 171 -6.43 23.87 -12.72
N GLU A 172 -5.95 23.67 -13.94
CA GLU A 172 -6.49 24.35 -15.11
C GLU A 172 -7.91 23.82 -15.34
N ARG A 173 -8.92 24.66 -15.08
CA ARG A 173 -10.32 24.28 -15.29
C ARG A 173 -10.61 24.43 -16.78
N VAL A 174 -10.67 23.31 -17.50
CA VAL A 174 -11.26 23.29 -18.83
C VAL A 174 -12.77 23.47 -18.64
N LEU A 175 -13.21 24.73 -18.67
CA LEU A 175 -14.62 25.09 -18.74
C LEU A 175 -15.07 24.84 -20.20
N LEU A 176 -15.78 23.74 -20.43
CA LEU A 176 -16.56 23.51 -21.66
C LEU A 176 -17.91 24.23 -21.56
#